data_AF-A0A4R6MTQ4-F1
#
_entry.id   AF-A0A4R6MTQ4-F1
#
_cell.length_a   1.000
_cell.length_b   1.000
_cell.length_c   1.000
_cell.angle_alpha   90.00
_cell.angle_beta   90.00
_cell.angle_gamma   90.00
#
_symmetry.space_group_name_H-M   'P 1'
#
loop_
_entity.id
_entity.type
_entity.pdbx_description
1 polymer ?
#
loop_
_entity_poly.entity_id
_entity_poly.type
_entity_poly.pdbx_seq_one_letter_code
_entity_poly.pdbx_strand_id
1 'polypeptide(L)'
;MKKIIQVVLLLMLTGINQIVSGQSTGWFGKATISNPLNLRGPVPPTNPEYGNYKSYEMILNLSPGLESSMNNKKAPYSSEKFYEAFSISGLKKQKEGEFKVKYNLTRFELVNDEEYVQTYYQKAPAYYIGLESNLEITDKTGKVIYKRYTTPKVCMYVTNPTETYENLTYKILTDNFYSMIEEFEGFYLYGPKITKLRYSDIEKKKKSKSTFNIEEYNQSLQVMPTLVDVDRENWADLFGEAQKFWKELVNFQDKNDEDLAKQIRFSANYNLAATYILLGNVEEASKYLPGVKENEKSFLGMRNDYPYMSTLVEDIEKYKKLTEKSFTIEAIPQEPVLASYKKAATAFRYAEFPGEVLDTDSKVWKGKVRVISDYPELVDLRTEQTVSGLRSMMDGIGSEKSSVYIYIEGQKKPERTNLKKVVNIKDEEGRMYIVGKTGRGVSAISFGDKPETSSKRYSMFEEVKKGGKVSLYHEFFPQDAFTLKKAIEDEFFSPPIFLGRRKALKEYFSDCPKMIENIDKGAYDFENKDTYIKMFDDYTKLCGNS
;
A
#
# COMPACT_ATOMS: atom_id res chain seq x y z
N MET A 1 33.62 -41.87 6.87
CA MET A 1 32.68 -42.12 7.99
C MET A 1 31.84 -40.90 8.41
N LYS A 2 31.67 -39.88 7.55
CA LYS A 2 30.54 -38.91 7.62
C LYS A 2 29.26 -39.41 6.90
N LYS A 3 29.30 -40.64 6.37
CA LYS A 3 28.25 -41.29 5.55
C LYS A 3 26.97 -41.67 6.31
N ILE A 4 26.95 -41.56 7.65
CA ILE A 4 25.73 -41.77 8.45
C ILE A 4 24.84 -40.51 8.45
N ILE A 5 25.40 -39.31 8.21
CA ILE A 5 24.62 -38.09 8.03
C ILE A 5 23.83 -38.11 6.71
N GLN A 6 24.36 -38.81 5.68
CA GLN A 6 23.62 -39.09 4.43
C GLN A 6 22.37 -39.96 4.65
N VAL A 7 22.29 -40.75 5.72
CA VAL A 7 21.11 -41.59 6.01
C VAL A 7 20.03 -40.82 6.77
N VAL A 8 20.40 -39.81 7.55
CA VAL A 8 19.43 -38.94 8.27
C VAL A 8 18.77 -37.92 7.33
N LEU A 9 19.52 -37.41 6.32
CA LEU A 9 18.94 -36.64 5.22
C LEU A 9 17.91 -37.46 4.41
N LEU A 10 18.08 -38.78 4.38
CA LEU A 10 17.20 -39.74 3.71
C LEU A 10 15.91 -40.05 4.49
N LEU A 11 15.87 -39.81 5.81
CA LEU A 11 14.69 -40.07 6.66
C LEU A 11 13.80 -38.85 6.89
N MET A 12 14.27 -37.64 6.59
CA MET A 12 13.43 -36.43 6.59
C MET A 12 12.73 -36.20 5.23
N LEU A 13 13.08 -36.98 4.20
CA LEU A 13 12.43 -37.02 2.89
C LEU A 13 11.07 -37.76 2.88
N THR A 14 10.67 -38.44 3.96
CA THR A 14 9.41 -39.20 4.00
C THR A 14 8.23 -38.48 4.66
N GLY A 15 8.37 -37.20 5.00
CA GLY A 15 7.30 -36.35 5.53
C GLY A 15 6.82 -35.26 4.56
N ILE A 16 6.98 -35.45 3.25
CA ILE A 16 6.53 -34.48 2.23
C ILE A 16 5.00 -34.56 2.12
N ASN A 17 4.31 -33.66 2.83
CA ASN A 17 2.92 -33.35 2.57
C ASN A 17 2.77 -31.84 2.49
N GLN A 18 3.31 -31.22 1.43
CA GLN A 18 2.90 -29.89 0.99
C GLN A 18 2.89 -29.82 -0.54
N ILE A 19 1.72 -29.45 -1.04
CA ILE A 19 1.36 -29.25 -2.44
C ILE A 19 2.30 -28.19 -3.04
N VAL A 20 3.10 -28.60 -4.02
CA VAL A 20 3.91 -27.71 -4.85
C VAL A 20 2.95 -26.86 -5.68
N SER A 21 3.04 -25.54 -5.50
CA SER A 21 2.24 -24.55 -6.22
C SER A 21 2.50 -24.57 -7.74
N GLY A 22 1.42 -24.74 -8.50
CA GLY A 22 1.14 -24.14 -9.81
C GLY A 22 2.26 -24.09 -10.87
N GLN A 23 2.20 -25.02 -11.83
CA GLN A 23 2.88 -24.90 -13.11
C GLN A 23 2.30 -23.73 -13.91
N SER A 24 3.08 -22.67 -14.17
CA SER A 24 2.72 -21.66 -15.18
C SER A 24 3.32 -22.05 -16.53
N THR A 25 2.48 -22.34 -17.52
CA THR A 25 2.90 -22.57 -18.90
C THR A 25 3.24 -21.22 -19.56
N GLY A 26 4.51 -21.01 -19.91
CA GLY A 26 4.90 -19.96 -20.86
C GLY A 26 4.39 -20.26 -22.26
N TRP A 27 4.19 -19.21 -23.07
CA TRP A 27 3.55 -19.25 -24.40
C TRP A 27 4.25 -20.14 -25.44
N PHE A 28 5.45 -20.65 -25.13
CA PHE A 28 6.13 -21.70 -25.89
C PHE A 28 6.44 -22.86 -24.96
N GLY A 29 5.82 -24.01 -25.23
CA GLY A 29 5.89 -25.22 -24.42
C GLY A 29 7.32 -25.67 -24.11
N LYS A 30 7.77 -25.34 -22.90
CA LYS A 30 8.54 -26.18 -22.00
C LYS A 30 8.19 -25.71 -20.58
N ALA A 31 7.79 -26.64 -19.72
CA ALA A 31 7.69 -26.37 -18.30
C ALA A 31 9.11 -26.06 -17.79
N THR A 32 9.49 -24.78 -17.76
CA THR A 32 10.54 -24.34 -16.85
C THR A 32 9.95 -24.47 -15.47
N ILE A 33 10.54 -25.34 -14.64
CA ILE A 33 10.37 -25.26 -13.20
C ILE A 33 10.87 -23.87 -12.84
N SER A 34 9.98 -22.90 -12.76
CA SER A 34 10.33 -21.67 -12.09
C SER A 34 10.53 -22.09 -10.65
N ASN A 35 11.70 -21.78 -10.10
CA ASN A 35 12.04 -21.98 -8.71
C ASN A 35 11.78 -20.68 -7.90
N PRO A 36 10.59 -20.02 -7.96
CA PRO A 36 10.40 -18.75 -7.28
C PRO A 36 10.33 -18.99 -5.77
N LEU A 37 11.13 -18.22 -5.05
CA LEU A 37 11.08 -18.03 -3.63
C LEU A 37 10.29 -16.75 -3.37
N ASN A 38 9.16 -16.88 -2.68
CA ASN A 38 8.40 -15.75 -2.15
C ASN A 38 8.61 -15.70 -0.65
N LEU A 39 9.60 -14.91 -0.23
CA LEU A 39 10.10 -14.89 1.14
C LEU A 39 9.97 -13.48 1.73
N ARG A 40 10.15 -13.38 3.04
CA ARG A 40 10.41 -12.10 3.70
C ARG A 40 11.89 -11.74 3.63
N GLY A 41 12.19 -10.49 3.29
CA GLY A 41 13.54 -9.94 3.24
C GLY A 41 14.18 -9.84 4.63
N PRO A 42 15.47 -9.51 4.72
CA PRO A 42 16.34 -9.68 5.90
C PRO A 42 16.20 -8.68 7.02
N VAL A 43 15.46 -7.60 6.82
CA VAL A 43 15.39 -6.52 7.81
C VAL A 43 14.48 -6.95 8.95
N PRO A 44 14.97 -6.94 10.21
CA PRO A 44 14.16 -7.35 11.35
C PRO A 44 12.99 -6.39 11.58
N PRO A 45 11.85 -6.91 12.08
CA PRO A 45 10.73 -6.08 12.49
C PRO A 45 11.08 -5.18 13.69
N THR A 46 10.27 -4.14 13.93
CA THR A 46 10.41 -3.29 15.13
C THR A 46 10.18 -4.07 16.43
N ASN A 47 9.25 -5.02 16.44
CA ASN A 47 9.04 -5.96 17.54
C ASN A 47 9.28 -7.41 17.05
N PRO A 48 10.38 -8.06 17.47
CA PRO A 48 10.72 -9.41 17.02
C PRO A 48 9.94 -10.52 17.72
N GLU A 49 9.09 -10.22 18.71
CA GLU A 49 8.32 -11.20 19.51
C GLU A 49 7.59 -12.24 18.66
N TYR A 50 7.09 -11.82 17.49
CA TYR A 50 6.33 -12.67 16.57
C TYR A 50 7.09 -13.04 15.29
N GLY A 51 8.39 -12.76 15.21
CA GLY A 51 9.19 -12.97 14.00
C GLY A 51 9.33 -14.44 13.57
N ASN A 52 9.05 -15.37 14.47
CA ASN A 52 9.07 -16.82 14.19
C ASN A 52 7.73 -17.35 13.67
N TYR A 53 6.65 -16.55 13.72
CA TYR A 53 5.36 -17.00 13.21
C TYR A 53 5.43 -17.11 11.68
N LYS A 54 4.99 -18.25 11.15
CA LYS A 54 5.03 -18.59 9.73
C LYS A 54 3.64 -18.72 9.12
N SER A 55 2.57 -18.60 9.90
CA SER A 55 1.21 -18.87 9.42
C SER A 55 0.16 -17.89 9.93
N TYR A 56 -0.94 -17.78 9.19
CA TYR A 56 -2.10 -16.97 9.58
C TYR A 56 -3.42 -17.58 9.10
N GLU A 57 -4.46 -17.35 9.90
CA GLU A 57 -5.86 -17.53 9.55
C GLU A 57 -6.40 -16.19 9.03
N MET A 58 -7.09 -16.21 7.90
CA MET A 58 -7.81 -15.05 7.38
C MET A 58 -9.29 -15.19 7.71
N ILE A 59 -9.87 -14.17 8.34
CA ILE A 59 -11.30 -14.08 8.61
C ILE A 59 -11.83 -12.87 7.84
N LEU A 60 -12.66 -13.11 6.84
CA LEU A 60 -13.29 -12.05 6.04
C LEU A 60 -14.74 -11.88 6.44
N ASN A 61 -15.08 -10.68 6.91
CA ASN A 61 -16.45 -10.26 7.12
C ASN A 61 -16.78 -9.17 6.10
N LEU A 62 -17.49 -9.53 5.04
CA LEU A 62 -17.84 -8.62 3.95
C LEU A 62 -19.25 -8.05 4.15
N SER A 63 -19.40 -6.74 4.01
CA SER A 63 -20.69 -6.05 4.10
C SER A 63 -21.70 -6.59 3.07
N PRO A 64 -22.98 -6.81 3.45
CA PRO A 64 -24.05 -7.11 2.48
C PRO A 64 -24.22 -6.04 1.39
N GLY A 65 -23.79 -4.80 1.66
CA GLY A 65 -23.78 -3.72 0.67
C GLY A 65 -22.82 -3.97 -0.48
N LEU A 66 -21.78 -4.78 -0.28
CA LEU A 66 -20.86 -5.20 -1.36
C LEU A 66 -21.60 -6.06 -2.39
N GLU A 67 -22.27 -7.12 -1.94
CA GLU A 67 -23.07 -7.99 -2.80
C GLU A 67 -24.19 -7.21 -3.50
N SER A 68 -24.87 -6.32 -2.75
CA SER A 68 -25.90 -5.44 -3.31
C SER A 68 -25.34 -4.55 -4.43
N SER A 69 -24.15 -3.96 -4.24
CA SER A 69 -23.52 -3.11 -5.27
C SER A 69 -23.14 -3.88 -6.53
N MET A 70 -22.66 -5.12 -6.38
CA MET A 70 -22.27 -6.00 -7.47
C MET A 70 -23.52 -6.41 -8.27
N ASN A 71 -24.59 -6.79 -7.57
CA ASN A 71 -25.87 -7.13 -8.17
C ASN A 71 -26.49 -5.93 -8.93
N ASN A 72 -26.40 -4.72 -8.38
CA ASN A 72 -26.86 -3.49 -9.06
C ASN A 72 -26.13 -3.26 -10.39
N LYS A 73 -24.86 -3.68 -10.51
CA LYS A 73 -24.08 -3.60 -11.74
C LYS A 73 -24.07 -4.89 -12.54
N LYS A 74 -24.91 -5.88 -12.17
CA LYS A 74 -24.99 -7.22 -12.79
C LYS A 74 -23.62 -7.92 -12.84
N ALA A 75 -22.76 -7.64 -11.86
CA ALA A 75 -21.45 -8.25 -11.71
C ALA A 75 -21.54 -9.46 -10.76
N PRO A 76 -20.81 -10.56 -11.01
CA PRO A 76 -20.84 -11.74 -10.14
C PRO A 76 -20.17 -11.45 -8.80
N TYR A 77 -20.84 -11.78 -7.70
CA TYR A 77 -20.28 -11.70 -6.35
C TYR A 77 -19.68 -13.04 -5.92
N SER A 78 -18.49 -13.01 -5.31
CA SER A 78 -17.84 -14.17 -4.70
C SER A 78 -16.96 -13.73 -3.55
N SER A 79 -17.31 -14.12 -2.32
CA SER A 79 -16.47 -13.91 -1.14
C SER A 79 -15.13 -14.65 -1.23
N GLU A 80 -15.13 -15.83 -1.87
CA GLU A 80 -13.93 -16.66 -2.04
C GLU A 80 -12.85 -15.95 -2.86
N LYS A 81 -13.23 -15.19 -3.92
CA LYS A 81 -12.26 -14.40 -4.70
C LYS A 81 -11.48 -13.41 -3.83
N PHE A 82 -12.15 -12.72 -2.91
CA PHE A 82 -11.48 -11.81 -1.97
C PHE A 82 -10.64 -12.57 -0.94
N TYR A 83 -11.11 -13.73 -0.50
CA TYR A 83 -10.35 -14.61 0.37
C TYR A 83 -9.03 -15.01 -0.31
N GLU A 84 -9.06 -15.53 -1.53
CA GLU A 84 -7.83 -15.91 -2.24
C GLU A 84 -6.87 -14.74 -2.47
N ALA A 85 -7.41 -13.53 -2.71
CA ALA A 85 -6.65 -12.30 -2.94
C ALA A 85 -5.87 -11.81 -1.74
N PHE A 86 -6.48 -11.88 -0.56
CA PHE A 86 -5.95 -11.27 0.65
C PHE A 86 -4.89 -12.19 1.24
N SER A 87 -3.66 -11.90 0.82
CA SER A 87 -2.48 -12.68 1.14
C SER A 87 -1.46 -11.86 1.92
N ILE A 88 -0.95 -12.40 3.01
CA ILE A 88 0.22 -11.84 3.69
C ILE A 88 1.43 -12.60 3.19
N SER A 89 2.39 -11.84 2.70
CA SER A 89 3.54 -12.41 2.04
C SER A 89 4.43 -13.18 3.03
N GLY A 90 5.09 -14.25 2.59
CA GLY A 90 5.98 -15.03 3.45
C GLY A 90 5.32 -15.65 4.70
N LEU A 91 3.99 -15.60 4.81
CA LEU A 91 3.22 -16.36 5.78
C LEU A 91 2.30 -17.33 5.02
N LYS A 92 2.10 -18.51 5.60
CA LYS A 92 1.21 -19.53 5.08
C LYS A 92 -0.22 -19.28 5.56
N LYS A 93 -1.15 -19.15 4.60
CA LYS A 93 -2.58 -19.02 4.88
C LYS A 93 -3.20 -20.37 5.21
N GLN A 94 -3.80 -20.54 6.40
CA GLN A 94 -4.42 -21.79 6.85
C GLN A 94 -5.47 -21.56 7.95
N LYS A 95 -6.34 -22.54 8.22
CA LYS A 95 -7.45 -22.40 9.19
C LYS A 95 -6.99 -22.18 10.64
N GLU A 96 -5.86 -22.76 11.02
CA GLU A 96 -5.28 -22.63 12.36
C GLU A 96 -3.89 -21.99 12.21
N GLY A 97 -3.89 -20.70 11.89
CA GLY A 97 -2.66 -19.92 11.81
C GLY A 97 -2.21 -19.38 13.16
N GLU A 98 -0.93 -19.06 13.27
CA GLU A 98 -0.36 -18.44 14.47
C GLU A 98 -0.81 -16.98 14.65
N PHE A 99 -1.13 -16.30 13.55
CA PHE A 99 -1.92 -15.07 13.59
C PHE A 99 -3.36 -15.35 13.17
N LYS A 100 -4.32 -14.59 13.71
CA LYS A 100 -5.65 -14.46 13.12
C LYS A 100 -5.84 -13.04 12.63
N VAL A 101 -6.05 -12.91 11.33
CA VAL A 101 -6.16 -11.64 10.59
C VAL A 101 -7.62 -11.47 10.21
N LYS A 102 -8.31 -10.56 10.89
CA LYS A 102 -9.73 -10.30 10.71
C LYS A 102 -9.91 -8.99 9.95
N TYR A 103 -10.33 -9.08 8.69
CA TYR A 103 -10.72 -7.93 7.88
C TYR A 103 -12.25 -7.80 7.88
N ASN A 104 -12.74 -6.69 8.42
CA ASN A 104 -14.15 -6.37 8.50
C ASN A 104 -14.44 -5.21 7.56
N LEU A 105 -15.11 -5.47 6.45
CA LEU A 105 -15.75 -4.46 5.62
C LEU A 105 -17.13 -4.17 6.22
N THR A 106 -17.23 -3.18 7.09
CA THR A 106 -18.46 -2.91 7.85
C THR A 106 -19.51 -2.25 6.98
N ARG A 107 -19.11 -1.39 6.04
CA ARG A 107 -20.01 -0.75 5.08
C ARG A 107 -19.36 -0.68 3.70
N PHE A 108 -20.19 -0.90 2.68
CA PHE A 108 -19.82 -0.74 1.28
C PHE A 108 -21.07 -0.31 0.53
N GLU A 109 -20.98 0.76 -0.26
CA GLU A 109 -22.11 1.28 -1.01
C GLU A 109 -21.66 1.80 -2.36
N LEU A 110 -22.37 1.40 -3.42
CA LEU A 110 -22.34 2.13 -4.68
C LEU A 110 -23.45 3.19 -4.63
N VAL A 111 -23.06 4.46 -4.69
CA VAL A 111 -24.00 5.58 -4.74
C VAL A 111 -24.41 5.80 -6.21
N ASN A 112 -25.66 5.48 -6.54
CA ASN A 112 -26.16 5.48 -7.93
C ASN A 112 -27.53 6.16 -8.13
N ASP A 113 -28.24 6.50 -7.05
CA ASP A 113 -29.62 6.99 -7.09
C ASP A 113 -29.75 8.45 -6.59
N GLU A 114 -28.66 9.21 -6.67
CA GLU A 114 -28.63 10.61 -6.25
C GLU A 114 -28.42 11.53 -7.45
N GLU A 115 -29.12 12.67 -7.49
CA GLU A 115 -29.12 13.59 -8.66
C GLU A 115 -27.72 14.14 -9.01
N TYR A 116 -26.80 14.18 -8.04
CA TYR A 116 -25.44 14.68 -8.23
C TYR A 116 -24.48 13.62 -8.79
N VAL A 117 -24.86 12.34 -8.78
CA VAL A 117 -23.98 11.25 -9.21
C VAL A 117 -23.80 11.28 -10.72
N GLN A 118 -22.55 11.42 -11.13
CA GLN A 118 -22.17 11.35 -12.53
C GLN A 118 -21.91 9.88 -12.91
N THR A 119 -22.63 9.38 -13.91
CA THR A 119 -22.39 8.04 -14.47
C THR A 119 -21.18 8.02 -15.41
N TYR A 120 -20.80 9.18 -15.93
CA TYR A 120 -19.62 9.37 -16.75
C TYR A 120 -18.85 10.62 -16.32
N TYR A 121 -17.53 10.50 -16.27
CA TYR A 121 -16.60 11.60 -16.12
C TYR A 121 -15.67 11.64 -17.32
N GLN A 122 -15.68 12.74 -18.08
CA GLN A 122 -14.85 12.89 -19.29
C GLN A 122 -14.98 11.71 -20.28
N LYS A 123 -16.22 11.29 -20.57
CA LYS A 123 -16.57 10.14 -21.45
C LYS A 123 -16.09 8.77 -20.95
N ALA A 124 -15.61 8.66 -19.72
CA ALA A 124 -15.27 7.40 -19.09
C ALA A 124 -16.27 7.07 -17.97
N PRO A 125 -16.53 5.77 -17.69
CA PRO A 125 -17.39 5.38 -16.56
C PRO A 125 -16.90 5.98 -15.24
N ALA A 126 -17.83 6.47 -14.44
CA ALA A 126 -17.58 6.98 -13.10
C ALA A 126 -18.46 6.26 -12.06
N TYR A 127 -17.87 5.91 -10.92
CA TYR A 127 -18.52 5.17 -9.84
C TYR A 127 -18.24 5.84 -8.51
N TYR A 128 -19.29 6.15 -7.76
CA TYR A 128 -19.17 6.74 -6.44
C TYR A 128 -19.28 5.60 -5.42
N ILE A 129 -18.18 5.26 -4.77
CA ILE A 129 -18.10 4.10 -3.88
C ILE A 129 -17.74 4.55 -2.49
N GLY A 130 -18.63 4.24 -1.54
CA GLY A 130 -18.44 4.41 -0.11
C GLY A 130 -17.89 3.15 0.54
N LEU A 131 -16.93 3.30 1.44
CA LEU A 131 -16.33 2.19 2.19
C LEU A 131 -16.04 2.59 3.64
N GLU A 132 -16.28 1.65 4.55
CA GLU A 132 -15.81 1.65 5.93
C GLU A 132 -15.28 0.25 6.25
N SER A 133 -14.10 0.17 6.87
CA SER A 133 -13.50 -1.11 7.23
C SER A 133 -12.64 -1.02 8.48
N ASN A 134 -12.35 -2.17 9.09
CA ASN A 134 -11.30 -2.29 10.10
C ASN A 134 -10.56 -3.61 9.96
N LEU A 135 -9.31 -3.61 10.40
CA LEU A 135 -8.43 -4.76 10.49
C LEU A 135 -8.07 -4.98 11.95
N GLU A 136 -8.22 -6.22 12.41
CA GLU A 136 -7.75 -6.65 13.73
C GLU A 136 -6.86 -7.88 13.53
N ILE A 137 -5.68 -7.88 14.17
CA ILE A 137 -4.79 -9.03 14.19
C ILE A 137 -4.55 -9.46 15.62
N THR A 138 -4.78 -10.75 15.86
CA THR A 138 -4.52 -11.41 17.14
C THR A 138 -3.42 -12.47 16.99
N ASP A 139 -2.68 -12.70 18.06
CA ASP A 139 -1.70 -13.79 18.13
C ASP A 139 -2.36 -15.15 18.46
N LYS A 140 -1.55 -16.21 18.50
CA LYS A 140 -2.01 -17.58 18.79
C LYS A 140 -2.65 -17.75 20.17
N THR A 141 -2.45 -16.81 21.10
CA THR A 141 -3.07 -16.79 22.43
C THR A 141 -4.41 -16.06 22.44
N GLY A 142 -4.75 -15.38 21.33
CA GLY A 142 -5.96 -14.56 21.20
C GLY A 142 -5.76 -13.10 21.65
N LYS A 143 -4.53 -12.68 21.97
CA LYS A 143 -4.23 -11.29 22.33
C LYS A 143 -4.27 -10.44 21.06
N VAL A 144 -5.00 -9.32 21.09
CA VAL A 144 -4.96 -8.30 20.02
C VAL A 144 -3.60 -7.62 20.06
N ILE A 145 -2.92 -7.60 18.91
CA ILE A 145 -1.57 -7.02 18.77
C ILE A 145 -1.52 -5.89 17.73
N TYR A 146 -2.56 -5.77 16.90
CA TYR A 146 -2.62 -4.74 15.86
C TYR A 146 -4.05 -4.41 15.46
N LYS A 147 -4.34 -3.12 15.25
CA LYS A 147 -5.64 -2.62 14.78
C LYS A 147 -5.51 -1.49 13.79
N ARG A 148 -6.27 -1.48 12.70
CA ARG A 148 -6.41 -0.30 11.82
C ARG A 148 -7.86 -0.11 11.42
N TYR A 149 -8.19 1.14 11.09
CA TYR A 149 -9.54 1.56 10.79
C TYR A 149 -9.52 2.42 9.52
N THR A 150 -10.51 2.21 8.64
CA THR A 150 -10.88 3.12 7.57
C THR A 150 -12.23 3.71 7.93
N THR A 151 -12.27 5.00 8.29
CA THR A 151 -13.51 5.69 8.60
C THR A 151 -14.40 5.81 7.35
N PRO A 152 -15.73 5.96 7.49
CA PRO A 152 -16.63 6.05 6.35
C PRO A 152 -16.23 7.17 5.39
N LYS A 153 -15.82 6.82 4.17
CA LYS A 153 -15.47 7.75 3.10
C LYS A 153 -16.05 7.34 1.75
N VAL A 154 -16.28 8.33 0.89
CA VAL A 154 -16.69 8.13 -0.51
C VAL A 154 -15.63 8.69 -1.44
N CYS A 155 -15.36 7.94 -2.50
CA CYS A 155 -14.52 8.39 -3.61
C CYS A 155 -15.26 8.18 -4.94
N MET A 156 -14.97 9.04 -5.91
CA MET A 156 -15.38 8.88 -7.30
C MET A 156 -14.25 8.16 -8.06
N TYR A 157 -14.50 6.93 -8.48
CA TYR A 157 -13.58 6.13 -9.27
C TYR A 157 -13.90 6.28 -10.75
N VAL A 158 -12.91 6.65 -11.55
CA VAL A 158 -13.03 6.74 -13.00
C VAL A 158 -12.19 5.64 -13.63
N THR A 159 -12.80 4.82 -14.48
CA THR A 159 -12.16 3.62 -15.04
C THR A 159 -12.08 3.68 -16.56
N ASN A 160 -11.26 2.82 -17.16
CA ASN A 160 -11.32 2.62 -18.60
C ASN A 160 -12.70 2.06 -18.97
N PRO A 161 -13.26 2.39 -20.16
CA PRO A 161 -14.52 1.80 -20.62
C PRO A 161 -14.52 0.27 -20.72
N THR A 162 -13.33 -0.33 -20.84
CA THR A 162 -13.13 -1.79 -20.88
C THR A 162 -13.03 -2.43 -19.50
N GLU A 163 -12.90 -1.63 -18.43
CA GLU A 163 -12.77 -2.13 -17.07
C GLU A 163 -14.12 -2.58 -16.53
N THR A 164 -14.16 -3.75 -15.90
CA THR A 164 -15.41 -4.27 -15.31
C THR A 164 -15.59 -3.71 -13.90
N TYR A 165 -16.86 -3.59 -13.47
CA TYR A 165 -17.16 -3.19 -12.09
C TYR A 165 -16.63 -4.20 -11.06
N GLU A 166 -16.57 -5.47 -11.43
CA GLU A 166 -15.95 -6.54 -10.63
C GLU A 166 -14.47 -6.25 -10.35
N ASN A 167 -13.69 -5.97 -11.39
CA ASN A 167 -12.26 -5.66 -11.25
C ASN A 167 -12.03 -4.39 -10.45
N LEU A 168 -12.86 -3.36 -10.65
CA LEU A 168 -12.81 -2.13 -9.85
C LEU A 168 -13.01 -2.42 -8.36
N THR A 169 -14.07 -3.16 -8.03
CA THR A 169 -14.41 -3.52 -6.65
C THR A 169 -13.32 -4.37 -6.01
N TYR A 170 -12.79 -5.34 -6.75
CA TYR A 170 -11.66 -6.15 -6.33
C TYR A 170 -10.42 -5.32 -6.03
N LYS A 171 -10.08 -4.36 -6.92
CA LYS A 171 -8.97 -3.44 -6.71
C LYS A 171 -9.15 -2.59 -5.46
N ILE A 172 -10.32 -1.97 -5.27
CA ILE A 172 -10.60 -1.10 -4.11
C ILE A 172 -10.41 -1.85 -2.79
N LEU A 173 -10.99 -3.04 -2.67
CA LEU A 173 -10.91 -3.83 -1.44
C LEU A 173 -9.50 -4.38 -1.20
N THR A 174 -8.80 -4.78 -2.26
CA THR A 174 -7.41 -5.23 -2.18
C THR A 174 -6.47 -4.11 -1.75
N ASP A 175 -6.59 -2.92 -2.36
CA ASP A 175 -5.79 -1.75 -1.99
C ASP A 175 -6.07 -1.33 -0.54
N ASN A 176 -7.34 -1.36 -0.10
CA ASN A 176 -7.71 -1.07 1.28
C ASN A 176 -7.11 -2.07 2.28
N PHE A 177 -7.22 -3.37 1.99
CA PHE A 177 -6.62 -4.41 2.84
C PHE A 177 -5.09 -4.22 2.97
N TYR A 178 -4.39 -4.05 1.84
CA TYR A 178 -2.94 -3.88 1.87
C TYR A 178 -2.51 -2.59 2.57
N SER A 179 -3.24 -1.49 2.41
CA SER A 179 -2.96 -0.26 3.17
C SER A 179 -3.12 -0.44 4.68
N MET A 180 -4.04 -1.30 5.13
CA MET A 180 -4.24 -1.52 6.56
C MET A 180 -3.23 -2.50 7.17
N ILE A 181 -2.66 -3.41 6.38
CA ILE A 181 -1.72 -4.43 6.90
C ILE A 181 -0.25 -4.05 6.74
N GLU A 182 0.07 -3.04 5.93
CA GLU A 182 1.44 -2.62 5.63
C GLU A 182 2.26 -2.35 6.91
N GLU A 183 1.72 -1.61 7.87
CA GLU A 183 2.43 -1.31 9.12
C GLU A 183 2.57 -2.55 10.01
N PHE A 184 1.59 -3.46 10.03
CA PHE A 184 1.73 -4.75 10.70
C PHE A 184 2.92 -5.54 10.14
N GLU A 185 3.10 -5.54 8.81
CA GLU A 185 4.27 -6.17 8.20
C GLU A 185 5.57 -5.55 8.69
N GLY A 186 5.64 -4.22 8.87
CA GLY A 186 6.82 -3.56 9.45
C GLY A 186 7.03 -3.77 10.95
N PHE A 187 5.95 -3.88 11.72
CA PHE A 187 6.04 -4.07 13.16
C PHE A 187 6.51 -5.46 13.56
N TYR A 188 6.07 -6.49 12.83
CA TYR A 188 6.13 -7.86 13.30
C TYR A 188 6.71 -8.84 12.30
N LEU A 189 6.78 -8.48 11.02
CA LEU A 189 7.36 -9.32 9.99
C LEU A 189 8.69 -8.75 9.50
N TYR A 190 9.54 -9.65 9.02
CA TYR A 190 10.75 -9.21 8.37
C TYR A 190 10.45 -8.59 7.00
N GLY A 191 11.23 -7.58 6.59
CA GLY A 191 11.02 -6.87 5.32
C GLY A 191 12.30 -6.58 4.53
N PRO A 192 12.19 -5.97 3.34
CA PRO A 192 10.97 -5.86 2.54
C PRO A 192 10.52 -7.24 2.02
N LYS A 193 9.30 -7.39 1.51
CA LYS A 193 8.88 -8.61 0.80
C LYS A 193 9.81 -8.88 -0.39
N ILE A 194 10.28 -10.12 -0.54
CA ILE A 194 11.07 -10.55 -1.70
C ILE A 194 10.19 -11.47 -2.56
N THR A 195 9.80 -11.00 -3.75
CA THR A 195 8.97 -11.75 -4.70
C THR A 195 9.68 -12.09 -5.98
N LYS A 196 9.53 -13.32 -6.46
CA LYS A 196 10.12 -13.79 -7.72
C LYS A 196 11.65 -13.92 -7.65
N LEU A 197 12.26 -13.89 -6.47
CA LEU A 197 13.65 -14.35 -6.33
C LEU A 197 13.68 -15.81 -6.73
N ARG A 198 14.71 -16.26 -7.45
CA ARG A 198 14.82 -17.66 -7.86
C ARG A 198 16.06 -18.27 -7.22
N TYR A 199 16.29 -19.55 -7.47
CA TYR A 199 17.62 -20.12 -7.45
C TYR A 199 17.90 -20.70 -8.84
N SER A 200 19.15 -20.59 -9.27
CA SER A 200 19.59 -21.03 -10.59
C SER A 200 20.15 -22.43 -10.49
N ASP A 201 19.59 -23.37 -11.26
CA ASP A 201 20.13 -24.70 -11.48
C ASP A 201 20.90 -24.76 -12.80
N ILE A 202 21.53 -25.91 -13.06
CA ILE A 202 22.33 -26.13 -14.25
C ILE A 202 21.78 -27.34 -15.00
N GLU A 203 21.63 -27.18 -16.31
CA GLU A 203 21.29 -28.28 -17.22
C GLU A 203 22.47 -28.58 -18.17
N LYS A 204 22.85 -29.86 -18.25
CA LYS A 204 23.82 -30.32 -19.24
C LYS A 204 23.15 -30.56 -20.58
N LYS A 205 23.67 -29.97 -21.65
CA LYS A 205 23.31 -30.41 -23.01
C LYS A 205 23.80 -31.84 -23.23
N LYS A 206 23.00 -32.70 -23.86
CA LYS A 206 23.37 -34.10 -24.18
C LYS A 206 24.69 -34.25 -24.96
N LYS A 207 25.08 -33.22 -25.72
CA LYS A 207 26.32 -33.19 -26.52
C LYS A 207 27.52 -32.58 -25.78
N SER A 208 27.33 -32.12 -24.56
CA SER A 208 28.40 -31.54 -23.73
C SER A 208 29.49 -32.57 -23.46
N LYS A 209 30.75 -32.18 -23.66
CA LYS A 209 31.93 -32.98 -23.32
C LYS A 209 32.52 -32.64 -21.95
N SER A 210 31.89 -31.72 -21.23
CA SER A 210 32.32 -31.35 -19.88
C SER A 210 32.35 -32.55 -18.95
N THR A 211 33.29 -32.60 -18.01
CA THR A 211 33.29 -33.57 -16.91
C THR A 211 32.66 -33.02 -15.63
N PHE A 212 32.13 -31.79 -15.67
CA PHE A 212 31.52 -31.14 -14.51
C PHE A 212 30.33 -31.95 -13.97
N ASN A 213 30.31 -32.11 -12.64
CA ASN A 213 29.30 -32.87 -11.92
C ASN A 213 28.07 -31.98 -11.61
N ILE A 214 27.09 -32.02 -12.51
CA ILE A 214 25.88 -31.19 -12.39
C ILE A 214 24.93 -31.71 -11.31
N GLU A 215 24.95 -33.01 -11.04
CA GLU A 215 24.10 -33.59 -9.98
C GLU A 215 24.53 -33.07 -8.61
N GLU A 216 25.83 -33.06 -8.33
CA GLU A 216 26.39 -32.47 -7.11
C GLU A 216 26.10 -30.96 -7.02
N TYR A 217 26.23 -30.23 -8.13
CA TYR A 217 25.84 -28.83 -8.16
C TYR A 217 24.36 -28.62 -7.83
N ASN A 218 23.46 -29.31 -8.50
CA ASN A 218 22.02 -29.15 -8.27
C ASN A 218 21.60 -29.68 -6.88
N GLN A 219 22.35 -30.64 -6.31
CA GLN A 219 22.14 -31.09 -4.93
C GLN A 219 22.47 -29.98 -3.91
N SER A 220 23.48 -29.15 -4.17
CA SER A 220 23.80 -28.00 -3.29
C SER A 220 22.66 -26.95 -3.21
N LEU A 221 21.74 -26.95 -4.19
CA LEU A 221 20.60 -26.02 -4.23
C LEU A 221 19.42 -26.45 -3.37
N GLN A 222 19.39 -27.70 -2.89
CA GLN A 222 18.28 -28.25 -2.11
C GLN A 222 18.05 -27.54 -0.77
N VAL A 223 18.98 -26.68 -0.35
CA VAL A 223 18.79 -25.78 0.80
C VAL A 223 17.71 -24.73 0.55
N MET A 224 17.51 -24.29 -0.70
CA MET A 224 16.63 -23.16 -1.04
C MET A 224 15.12 -23.44 -0.87
N PRO A 225 14.58 -24.60 -1.30
CA PRO A 225 13.16 -24.89 -1.11
C PRO A 225 12.74 -25.03 0.36
N THR A 226 13.68 -25.40 1.24
CA THR A 226 13.39 -25.65 2.67
C THR A 226 13.26 -24.37 3.50
N LEU A 227 13.63 -23.21 2.96
CA LEU A 227 13.73 -21.95 3.70
C LEU A 227 12.41 -21.48 4.32
N VAL A 228 11.27 -21.83 3.73
CA VAL A 228 9.95 -21.43 4.22
C VAL A 228 9.65 -22.03 5.60
N ASP A 229 10.17 -23.22 5.87
CA ASP A 229 9.91 -23.99 7.09
C ASP A 229 11.05 -23.90 8.12
N VAL A 230 12.12 -23.14 7.82
CA VAL A 230 13.28 -23.00 8.71
C VAL A 230 13.38 -21.59 9.27
N ASP A 231 13.64 -21.47 10.57
CA ASP A 231 13.86 -20.19 11.22
C ASP A 231 15.09 -19.47 10.67
N ARG A 232 14.94 -18.15 10.55
CA ARG A 232 15.90 -17.29 9.85
C ARG A 232 17.29 -17.33 10.48
N GLU A 233 17.34 -17.43 11.80
CA GLU A 233 18.60 -17.54 12.55
C GLU A 233 19.46 -18.73 12.09
N ASN A 234 18.82 -19.78 11.55
CA ASN A 234 19.49 -20.99 11.07
C ASN A 234 19.85 -20.93 9.56
N TRP A 235 19.45 -19.89 8.83
CA TRP A 235 19.68 -19.81 7.39
C TRP A 235 21.18 -19.72 7.05
N ALA A 236 21.98 -19.04 7.87
CA ALA A 236 23.41 -18.90 7.63
C ALA A 236 24.13 -20.26 7.61
N ASP A 237 23.77 -21.15 8.55
CA ASP A 237 24.34 -22.49 8.65
C ASP A 237 23.88 -23.38 7.49
N LEU A 238 22.61 -23.26 7.09
CA LEU A 238 22.08 -23.96 5.91
C LEU A 238 22.83 -23.59 4.63
N PHE A 239 23.15 -22.30 4.45
CA PHE A 239 23.83 -21.82 3.25
C PHE A 239 25.33 -22.08 3.26
N GLY A 240 25.97 -22.23 4.42
CA GLY A 240 27.43 -22.14 4.57
C GLY A 240 28.24 -23.06 3.64
N GLU A 241 27.90 -24.35 3.56
CA GLU A 241 28.62 -25.29 2.69
C GLU A 241 28.32 -25.06 1.20
N ALA A 242 27.08 -24.73 0.86
CA ALA A 242 26.69 -24.42 -0.52
C ALA A 242 27.38 -23.14 -1.02
N GLN A 243 27.46 -22.10 -0.18
CA GLN A 243 28.18 -20.87 -0.51
C GLN A 243 29.68 -21.10 -0.71
N LYS A 244 30.32 -21.95 0.11
CA LYS A 244 31.74 -22.31 -0.10
C LYS A 244 31.93 -22.97 -1.47
N PHE A 245 31.08 -23.95 -1.80
CA PHE A 245 31.13 -24.63 -3.08
C PHE A 245 30.91 -23.68 -4.27
N TRP A 246 29.91 -22.80 -4.21
CA TRP A 246 29.68 -21.84 -5.31
C TRP A 246 30.79 -20.80 -5.45
N LYS A 247 31.45 -20.39 -4.35
CA LYS A 247 32.59 -19.46 -4.40
C LYS A 247 33.75 -20.03 -5.22
N GLU A 248 33.97 -21.34 -5.20
CA GLU A 248 34.99 -22.00 -6.03
C GLU A 248 34.64 -21.96 -7.53
N LEU A 249 33.37 -21.74 -7.87
CA LEU A 249 32.84 -21.84 -9.24
C LEU A 249 32.61 -20.48 -9.93
N VAL A 250 32.75 -19.35 -9.23
CA VAL A 250 32.49 -18.01 -9.83
C VAL A 250 33.39 -17.67 -11.01
N ASN A 251 34.59 -18.26 -11.06
CA ASN A 251 35.57 -18.13 -12.13
C ASN A 251 35.79 -19.45 -12.89
N PHE A 252 34.83 -20.38 -12.83
CA PHE A 252 34.95 -21.69 -13.44
C PHE A 252 35.20 -21.60 -14.95
N GLN A 253 36.12 -22.42 -15.45
CA GLN A 253 36.47 -22.55 -16.86
C GLN A 253 36.40 -24.01 -17.29
N ASP A 254 35.82 -24.25 -18.47
CA ASP A 254 35.83 -25.57 -19.09
C ASP A 254 36.16 -25.46 -20.57
N LYS A 255 37.37 -25.90 -20.92
CA LYS A 255 37.86 -25.86 -22.30
C LYS A 255 37.05 -26.75 -23.25
N ASN A 256 36.28 -27.70 -22.71
CA ASN A 256 35.47 -28.63 -23.49
C ASN A 256 34.02 -28.16 -23.66
N ASP A 257 33.56 -27.15 -22.90
CA ASP A 257 32.20 -26.61 -22.98
C ASP A 257 32.08 -25.21 -22.34
N GLU A 258 32.44 -24.17 -23.10
CA GLU A 258 32.38 -22.78 -22.63
C GLU A 258 30.94 -22.29 -22.36
N ASP A 259 29.96 -22.82 -23.12
CA ASP A 259 28.54 -22.53 -22.90
C ASP A 259 28.09 -22.98 -21.50
N LEU A 260 28.51 -24.18 -21.09
CA LEU A 260 28.25 -24.71 -19.76
C LEU A 260 29.06 -23.97 -18.70
N ALA A 261 30.34 -23.66 -18.97
CA ALA A 261 31.17 -22.88 -18.05
C ALA A 261 30.55 -21.51 -17.74
N LYS A 262 30.01 -20.82 -18.76
CA LYS A 262 29.26 -19.57 -18.58
C LYS A 262 28.00 -19.73 -17.73
N GLN A 263 27.26 -20.82 -17.91
CA GLN A 263 26.09 -21.14 -17.07
C GLN A 263 26.48 -21.41 -15.61
N ILE A 264 27.57 -22.14 -15.38
CA ILE A 264 28.11 -22.38 -14.04
C ILE A 264 28.48 -21.06 -13.37
N ARG A 265 29.22 -20.17 -14.05
CA ARG A 265 29.58 -18.85 -13.52
C ARG A 265 28.36 -17.99 -13.22
N PHE A 266 27.38 -17.94 -14.12
CA PHE A 266 26.12 -17.23 -13.89
C PHE A 266 25.41 -17.76 -12.64
N SER A 267 25.19 -19.08 -12.60
CA SER A 267 24.45 -19.76 -11.54
C SER A 267 25.13 -19.58 -10.17
N ALA A 268 26.45 -19.74 -10.11
CA ALA A 268 27.24 -19.52 -8.89
C ALA A 268 27.15 -18.09 -8.38
N ASN A 269 27.36 -17.08 -9.24
CA ASN A 269 27.24 -15.67 -8.86
C ASN A 269 25.81 -15.31 -8.43
N TYR A 270 24.79 -15.81 -9.14
CA TYR A 270 23.39 -15.57 -8.84
C TYR A 270 23.01 -16.16 -7.47
N ASN A 271 23.34 -17.43 -7.22
CA ASN A 271 22.99 -18.11 -5.97
C ASN A 271 23.75 -17.51 -4.76
N LEU A 272 25.00 -17.07 -4.95
CA LEU A 272 25.73 -16.31 -3.92
C LEU A 272 25.07 -14.98 -3.62
N ALA A 273 24.80 -14.16 -4.64
CA ALA A 273 24.14 -12.88 -4.44
C ALA A 273 22.75 -13.06 -3.79
N ALA A 274 21.96 -14.05 -4.23
CA ALA A 274 20.64 -14.35 -3.68
C ALA A 274 20.70 -14.75 -2.20
N THR A 275 21.61 -15.66 -1.82
CA THR A 275 21.75 -16.07 -0.41
C THR A 275 22.24 -14.93 0.48
N TYR A 276 23.18 -14.11 0.03
CA TYR A 276 23.62 -12.94 0.80
C TYR A 276 22.55 -11.85 0.94
N ILE A 277 21.72 -11.64 -0.10
CA ILE A 277 20.51 -10.81 -0.02
C ILE A 277 19.57 -11.36 1.06
N LEU A 278 19.31 -12.66 1.08
CA LEU A 278 18.42 -13.30 2.06
C LEU A 278 18.94 -13.21 3.51
N LEU A 279 20.27 -13.18 3.68
CA LEU A 279 20.97 -12.98 4.95
C LEU A 279 21.12 -11.50 5.35
N GLY A 280 20.73 -10.55 4.49
CA GLY A 280 20.86 -9.11 4.79
C GLY A 280 22.25 -8.54 4.64
N ASN A 281 23.19 -9.31 4.10
CA ASN A 281 24.53 -8.89 3.79
C ASN A 281 24.60 -8.31 2.37
N VAL A 282 24.03 -7.10 2.22
CA VAL A 282 23.93 -6.41 0.93
C VAL A 282 25.29 -6.03 0.34
N GLU A 283 26.28 -5.76 1.17
CA GLU A 283 27.65 -5.46 0.74
C GLU A 283 28.27 -6.70 0.07
N GLU A 284 28.17 -7.85 0.71
CA GLU A 284 28.70 -9.10 0.16
C GLU A 284 27.91 -9.55 -1.07
N ALA A 285 26.59 -9.39 -1.09
CA ALA A 285 25.77 -9.66 -2.27
C ALA A 285 26.22 -8.83 -3.48
N SER A 286 26.52 -7.54 -3.27
CA SER A 286 26.92 -6.59 -4.31
C SER A 286 28.22 -6.98 -5.01
N LYS A 287 29.12 -7.74 -4.35
CA LYS A 287 30.36 -8.24 -4.96
C LYS A 287 30.11 -9.24 -6.10
N TYR A 288 28.99 -9.96 -6.06
CA TYR A 288 28.65 -11.00 -7.05
C TYR A 288 27.73 -10.51 -8.17
N LEU A 289 27.06 -9.37 -8.00
CA LEU A 289 26.18 -8.79 -9.03
C LEU A 289 26.88 -8.51 -10.38
N PRO A 290 28.14 -8.05 -10.44
CA PRO A 290 28.86 -7.93 -11.71
C PRO A 290 28.98 -9.26 -12.46
N GLY A 291 29.23 -10.37 -11.76
CA GLY A 291 29.31 -11.70 -12.34
C GLY A 291 27.96 -12.21 -12.84
N VAL A 292 26.86 -11.84 -12.18
CA VAL A 292 25.50 -12.06 -12.70
C VAL A 292 25.32 -11.31 -14.01
N LYS A 293 25.60 -9.99 -14.03
CA LYS A 293 25.45 -9.13 -15.20
C LYS A 293 26.24 -9.63 -16.42
N GLU A 294 27.47 -10.06 -16.20
CA GLU A 294 28.37 -10.51 -17.27
C GLU A 294 27.91 -11.84 -17.89
N ASN A 295 27.47 -12.77 -17.05
CA ASN A 295 27.16 -14.14 -17.49
C ASN A 295 25.67 -14.35 -17.81
N GLU A 296 24.79 -13.41 -17.48
CA GLU A 296 23.36 -13.44 -17.79
C GLU A 296 23.10 -13.50 -19.31
N LYS A 297 22.18 -14.38 -19.70
CA LYS A 297 21.67 -14.42 -21.07
C LYS A 297 20.74 -13.24 -21.30
N SER A 298 21.11 -12.35 -22.20
CA SER A 298 20.21 -11.28 -22.66
C SER A 298 19.28 -11.79 -23.75
N PHE A 299 17.99 -11.45 -23.67
CA PHE A 299 17.04 -11.64 -24.76
C PHE A 299 16.72 -10.26 -25.37
N LEU A 300 17.02 -10.07 -26.66
CA LEU A 300 16.88 -8.78 -27.34
C LEU A 300 17.59 -7.62 -26.61
N GLY A 301 18.75 -7.90 -26.00
CA GLY A 301 19.50 -6.91 -25.20
C GLY A 301 18.93 -6.64 -23.81
N MET A 302 17.77 -7.20 -23.46
CA MET A 302 17.17 -7.06 -22.13
C MET A 302 17.70 -8.13 -21.18
N ARG A 303 17.94 -7.70 -19.94
CA ARG A 303 18.34 -8.52 -18.79
C ARG A 303 17.26 -8.40 -17.71
N ASN A 304 16.95 -9.50 -17.03
CA ASN A 304 15.91 -9.58 -16.02
C ASN A 304 16.48 -9.78 -14.62
N ASP A 305 17.54 -10.57 -14.49
CA ASP A 305 18.05 -11.03 -13.20
C ASP A 305 18.91 -9.96 -12.51
N TYR A 306 19.91 -9.40 -13.20
CA TYR A 306 20.76 -8.37 -12.62
C TYR A 306 19.99 -7.11 -12.17
N PRO A 307 19.11 -6.51 -12.99
CA PRO A 307 18.33 -5.34 -12.56
C PRO A 307 17.46 -5.66 -11.34
N TYR A 308 16.78 -6.80 -11.36
CA TYR A 308 15.91 -7.22 -10.25
C TYR A 308 16.70 -7.38 -8.93
N MET A 309 17.83 -8.08 -8.95
CA MET A 309 18.66 -8.26 -7.75
C MET A 309 19.25 -6.94 -7.23
N SER A 310 19.60 -6.02 -8.13
CA SER A 310 20.07 -4.68 -7.77
C SER A 310 18.96 -3.89 -7.05
N THR A 311 17.73 -3.94 -7.56
CA THR A 311 16.57 -3.31 -6.90
C THR A 311 16.29 -3.91 -5.52
N LEU A 312 16.41 -5.24 -5.35
CA LEU A 312 16.26 -5.86 -4.03
C LEU A 312 17.26 -5.32 -3.00
N VAL A 313 18.52 -5.13 -3.41
CA VAL A 313 19.56 -4.55 -2.54
C VAL A 313 19.17 -3.14 -2.11
N GLU A 314 18.76 -2.30 -3.06
CA GLU A 314 18.29 -0.95 -2.76
C GLU A 314 17.07 -0.94 -1.83
N ASP A 315 16.11 -1.82 -2.07
CA ASP A 315 14.88 -1.90 -1.28
C ASP A 315 15.17 -2.34 0.16
N ILE A 316 16.11 -3.26 0.37
CA ILE A 316 16.58 -3.65 1.71
C ILE A 316 17.18 -2.45 2.44
N GLU A 317 18.06 -1.69 1.78
CA GLU A 317 18.68 -0.50 2.38
C GLU A 317 17.66 0.59 2.69
N LYS A 318 16.69 0.81 1.80
CA LYS A 318 15.57 1.75 2.03
C LYS A 318 14.73 1.30 3.22
N TYR A 319 14.40 0.01 3.31
CA TYR A 319 13.57 -0.54 4.38
C TYR A 319 14.25 -0.49 5.75
N LYS A 320 15.57 -0.74 5.85
CA LYS A 320 16.35 -0.54 7.09
C LYS A 320 16.19 0.88 7.63
N LYS A 321 16.33 1.89 6.77
CA LYS A 321 16.17 3.30 7.15
C LYS A 321 14.74 3.69 7.56
N LEU A 322 13.72 2.98 7.06
CA LEU A 322 12.31 3.21 7.39
C LEU A 322 11.93 2.57 8.73
N THR A 323 12.33 1.32 8.95
CA THR A 323 12.05 0.56 10.19
C THR A 323 12.77 1.10 11.42
N GLU A 324 13.93 1.75 11.27
CA GLU A 324 14.59 2.47 12.38
C GLU A 324 13.78 3.69 12.89
N LYS A 325 12.77 4.15 12.14
CA LYS A 325 11.98 5.34 12.48
C LYS A 325 10.53 5.03 12.86
N SER A 326 10.07 3.78 12.71
CA SER A 326 8.72 3.33 13.08
C SER A 326 8.47 3.24 14.60
N PHE A 327 9.44 3.60 15.44
CA PHE A 327 9.29 3.73 16.91
C PHE A 327 8.23 4.76 17.36
N THR A 328 7.55 5.46 16.44
CA THR A 328 6.60 6.54 16.77
C THR A 328 5.12 6.22 16.50
N ILE A 329 4.76 5.04 15.98
CA ILE A 329 3.34 4.66 15.80
C ILE A 329 2.94 3.58 16.79
N GLU A 330 1.73 3.69 17.31
CA GLU A 330 1.12 2.64 18.13
C GLU A 330 0.58 1.50 17.26
N ALA A 331 0.91 0.26 17.63
CA ALA A 331 0.36 -0.92 16.95
C ALA A 331 -1.17 -1.01 17.13
N ILE A 332 -1.70 -0.47 18.24
CA ILE A 332 -3.13 -0.42 18.55
C ILE A 332 -3.53 1.04 18.81
N PRO A 333 -3.88 1.81 17.77
CA PRO A 333 -4.36 3.17 17.92
C PRO A 333 -5.74 3.17 18.59
N GLN A 334 -6.09 4.29 19.21
CA GLN A 334 -7.45 4.52 19.68
C GLN A 334 -8.45 4.44 18.52
N GLU A 335 -9.58 3.78 18.75
CA GLU A 335 -10.66 3.72 17.77
C GLU A 335 -11.17 5.12 17.40
N PRO A 336 -11.38 5.44 16.11
CA PRO A 336 -11.86 6.74 15.69
C PRO A 336 -13.22 7.07 16.30
N VAL A 337 -13.33 8.23 16.94
CA VAL A 337 -14.62 8.75 17.41
C VAL A 337 -15.35 9.40 16.24
N LEU A 338 -16.22 8.63 15.59
CA LEU A 338 -16.99 9.12 14.45
C LEU A 338 -18.05 10.15 14.88
N ALA A 339 -18.16 11.23 14.12
CA ALA A 339 -19.27 12.18 14.21
C ALA A 339 -20.63 11.48 14.00
N SER A 340 -21.70 12.05 14.56
CA SER A 340 -23.07 11.48 14.52
C SER A 340 -23.51 11.14 13.09
N TYR A 341 -23.26 12.04 12.13
CA TYR A 341 -23.65 11.83 10.74
C TYR A 341 -22.94 10.63 10.09
N LYS A 342 -21.70 10.31 10.47
CA LYS A 342 -20.95 9.17 9.92
C LYS A 342 -21.51 7.83 10.37
N LYS A 343 -22.22 7.80 11.50
CA LYS A 343 -22.93 6.63 12.01
C LYS A 343 -24.28 6.43 11.30
N ALA A 344 -24.79 7.43 10.58
CA ALA A 344 -26.05 7.33 9.86
C ALA A 344 -25.92 6.48 8.58
N ALA A 345 -27.01 5.84 8.16
CA ALA A 345 -27.08 5.10 6.90
C ALA A 345 -26.73 5.96 5.68
N THR A 346 -26.95 7.28 5.78
CA THR A 346 -26.72 8.27 4.71
C THR A 346 -25.29 8.84 4.70
N ALA A 347 -24.37 8.35 5.53
CA ALA A 347 -23.02 8.90 5.68
C ALA A 347 -22.23 9.02 4.37
N PHE A 348 -22.50 8.15 3.40
CA PHE A 348 -21.87 8.19 2.07
C PHE A 348 -22.55 9.15 1.09
N ARG A 349 -23.74 9.65 1.41
CA ARG A 349 -24.54 10.51 0.52
C ARG A 349 -24.47 11.97 0.96
N TYR A 350 -24.64 12.22 2.26
CA TYR A 350 -24.64 13.57 2.82
C TYR A 350 -24.40 13.58 4.32
N ALA A 351 -23.88 14.70 4.83
CA ALA A 351 -23.96 15.03 6.24
C ALA A 351 -25.26 15.80 6.49
N GLU A 352 -25.99 15.47 7.56
CA GLU A 352 -27.21 16.18 7.94
C GLU A 352 -27.26 16.38 9.46
N PHE A 353 -27.44 17.62 9.88
CA PHE A 353 -27.46 18.02 11.29
C PHE A 353 -28.18 19.37 11.47
N PRO A 354 -28.78 19.63 12.64
CA PRO A 354 -29.32 20.95 12.96
C PRO A 354 -28.20 21.99 13.09
N GLY A 355 -28.41 23.19 12.56
CA GLY A 355 -27.40 24.24 12.60
C GLY A 355 -27.79 25.57 11.96
N GLU A 356 -26.80 26.45 11.87
CA GLU A 356 -26.84 27.77 11.29
C GLU A 356 -25.79 27.88 10.18
N VAL A 357 -26.16 28.42 9.02
CA VAL A 357 -25.27 28.66 7.88
C VAL A 357 -25.13 30.16 7.67
N LEU A 358 -23.89 30.66 7.70
CA LEU A 358 -23.53 32.02 7.28
C LEU A 358 -22.90 31.97 5.89
N ASP A 359 -23.41 32.74 4.93
CA ASP A 359 -22.80 32.89 3.60
C ASP A 359 -21.95 34.16 3.44
N THR A 360 -21.28 34.26 2.30
CA THR A 360 -20.45 35.40 1.91
C THR A 360 -21.25 36.69 1.69
N ASP A 361 -22.56 36.58 1.48
CA ASP A 361 -23.49 37.71 1.32
C ASP A 361 -24.06 38.16 2.69
N SER A 362 -23.50 37.66 3.80
CA SER A 362 -23.94 37.89 5.19
C SER A 362 -25.37 37.43 5.49
N LYS A 363 -25.91 36.48 4.71
CA LYS A 363 -27.18 35.82 5.01
C LYS A 363 -26.97 34.71 6.02
N VAL A 364 -27.91 34.63 6.96
CA VAL A 364 -27.92 33.62 8.01
C VAL A 364 -29.19 32.80 7.88
N TRP A 365 -29.04 31.49 7.70
CA TRP A 365 -30.16 30.55 7.73
C TRP A 365 -30.03 29.60 8.92
N LYS A 366 -31.14 29.35 9.61
CA LYS A 366 -31.23 28.42 10.74
C LYS A 366 -32.19 27.29 10.42
N GLY A 367 -31.77 26.06 10.66
CA GLY A 367 -32.61 24.89 10.40
C GLY A 367 -31.81 23.60 10.33
N LYS A 368 -32.36 22.60 9.66
CA LYS A 368 -31.63 21.36 9.38
C LYS A 368 -30.74 21.56 8.15
N VAL A 369 -29.43 21.47 8.34
CA VAL A 369 -28.43 21.66 7.29
C VAL A 369 -28.06 20.30 6.70
N ARG A 370 -28.20 20.15 5.40
CA ARG A 370 -27.76 18.99 4.63
C ARG A 370 -26.65 19.40 3.67
N VAL A 371 -25.48 18.79 3.83
CA VAL A 371 -24.29 19.06 3.01
C VAL A 371 -24.02 17.83 2.14
N ILE A 372 -23.96 18.06 0.83
CA ILE A 372 -23.72 17.00 -0.16
C ILE A 372 -22.35 17.20 -0.80
N SER A 373 -21.55 16.13 -0.85
CA SER A 373 -20.28 16.11 -1.58
C SER A 373 -20.54 15.65 -3.01
N ASP A 374 -21.06 16.54 -3.85
CA ASP A 374 -21.34 16.27 -5.27
C ASP A 374 -20.07 15.90 -6.07
N TYR A 375 -18.90 16.19 -5.51
CA TYR A 375 -17.58 15.91 -6.07
C TYR A 375 -16.60 15.42 -4.98
N PRO A 376 -16.73 14.16 -4.52
CA PRO A 376 -15.80 13.58 -3.55
C PRO A 376 -14.41 13.39 -4.20
N GLU A 377 -13.46 12.86 -3.43
CA GLU A 377 -12.11 12.59 -3.95
C GLU A 377 -12.15 11.74 -5.23
N LEU A 378 -11.47 12.22 -6.28
CA LEU A 378 -11.36 11.53 -7.57
C LEU A 378 -10.17 10.55 -7.55
N VAL A 379 -10.45 9.29 -7.88
CA VAL A 379 -9.46 8.25 -8.13
C VAL A 379 -9.54 7.84 -9.60
N ASP A 380 -8.62 8.37 -10.41
CA ASP A 380 -8.57 8.08 -11.85
C ASP A 380 -7.67 6.87 -12.14
N LEU A 381 -8.29 5.76 -12.55
CA LEU A 381 -7.64 4.48 -12.82
C LEU A 381 -7.41 4.22 -14.31
N ARG A 382 -7.63 5.22 -15.18
CA ARG A 382 -7.46 5.10 -16.64
C ARG A 382 -5.99 5.00 -17.06
N THR A 383 -5.73 4.42 -18.24
CA THR A 383 -4.38 4.35 -18.84
C THR A 383 -4.07 5.59 -19.68
N GLU A 384 -2.79 5.98 -19.80
CA GLU A 384 -2.35 7.19 -20.52
C GLU A 384 -2.91 7.33 -21.94
N GLN A 385 -3.09 6.23 -22.68
CA GLN A 385 -3.64 6.23 -24.04
C GLN A 385 -5.11 6.68 -24.13
N THR A 386 -5.84 6.64 -23.02
CA THR A 386 -7.23 7.11 -22.91
C THR A 386 -7.35 8.52 -22.33
N VAL A 387 -6.21 9.16 -22.01
CA VAL A 387 -6.14 10.47 -21.36
C VAL A 387 -5.78 11.55 -22.39
N SER A 388 -6.69 12.51 -22.61
CA SER A 388 -6.48 13.66 -23.51
C SER A 388 -5.70 14.78 -22.79
N GLY A 389 -4.76 15.42 -23.50
CA GLY A 389 -3.90 16.51 -22.99
C GLY A 389 -4.62 17.81 -22.56
N LEU A 390 -5.93 17.95 -22.78
CA LEU A 390 -6.74 19.09 -22.29
C LEU A 390 -7.10 19.01 -20.78
N ARG A 391 -6.59 17.99 -20.06
CA ARG A 391 -6.99 17.55 -18.71
C ARG A 391 -6.86 18.62 -17.60
N SER A 392 -5.79 19.40 -17.57
CA SER A 392 -5.43 20.23 -16.39
C SER A 392 -6.35 21.43 -16.14
N MET A 393 -7.08 21.91 -17.15
CA MET A 393 -7.98 23.06 -17.01
C MET A 393 -9.41 22.67 -16.59
N MET A 394 -9.85 21.43 -16.83
CA MET A 394 -11.25 21.02 -16.58
C MET A 394 -11.47 20.36 -15.21
N ASP A 395 -10.43 19.80 -14.59
CA ASP A 395 -10.52 19.12 -13.29
C ASP A 395 -10.92 20.07 -12.13
N GLY A 396 -10.74 21.39 -12.28
CA GLY A 396 -11.13 22.39 -11.28
C GLY A 396 -12.64 22.69 -11.23
N ILE A 397 -13.39 22.46 -12.31
CA ILE A 397 -14.79 22.92 -12.46
C ILE A 397 -15.77 22.03 -11.67
N GLY A 398 -15.46 20.75 -11.48
CA GLY A 398 -16.31 19.81 -10.74
C GLY A 398 -16.37 20.09 -9.24
N SER A 399 -15.24 20.53 -8.67
CA SER A 399 -15.09 20.82 -7.24
C SER A 399 -16.03 21.91 -6.73
N GLU A 400 -16.48 22.83 -7.60
CA GLU A 400 -17.34 23.96 -7.24
C GLU A 400 -18.82 23.60 -7.07
N LYS A 401 -19.21 22.33 -7.21
CA LYS A 401 -20.63 21.94 -7.28
C LYS A 401 -21.26 21.57 -5.94
N SER A 402 -20.49 21.35 -4.86
CA SER A 402 -21.01 20.84 -3.59
C SER A 402 -22.18 21.66 -3.03
N SER A 403 -23.35 21.05 -3.03
CA SER A 403 -24.62 21.69 -2.67
C SER A 403 -24.86 21.66 -1.14
N VAL A 404 -25.42 22.76 -0.63
CA VAL A 404 -25.91 22.86 0.76
C VAL A 404 -27.40 23.17 0.73
N TYR A 405 -28.19 22.33 1.38
CA TYR A 405 -29.63 22.51 1.53
C TYR A 405 -29.94 22.85 2.98
N ILE A 406 -30.72 23.91 3.22
CA ILE A 406 -31.15 24.32 4.56
C ILE A 406 -32.67 24.19 4.64
N TYR A 407 -33.13 23.25 5.48
CA TYR A 407 -34.55 23.03 5.73
C TYR A 407 -34.96 23.89 6.93
N ILE A 408 -35.66 24.99 6.63
CA ILE A 408 -36.14 25.96 7.63
C ILE A 408 -37.55 25.57 8.06
N GLU A 409 -37.80 25.58 9.37
CA GLU A 409 -39.12 25.28 9.92
C GLU A 409 -40.20 26.19 9.35
N GLY A 410 -41.34 25.62 8.96
CA GLY A 410 -42.45 26.35 8.34
C GLY A 410 -42.31 26.64 6.83
N GLN A 411 -41.15 26.37 6.21
CA GLN A 411 -40.97 26.50 4.77
C GLN A 411 -41.22 25.18 4.02
N LYS A 412 -41.95 25.24 2.91
CA LYS A 412 -42.27 24.05 2.08
C LYS A 412 -41.09 23.56 1.22
N LYS A 413 -40.13 24.44 0.91
CA LYS A 413 -38.95 24.13 0.09
C LYS A 413 -37.70 24.55 0.86
N PRO A 414 -36.62 23.74 0.82
CA PRO A 414 -35.36 24.13 1.44
C PRO A 414 -34.72 25.30 0.68
N GLU A 415 -33.99 26.14 1.41
CA GLU A 415 -33.06 27.09 0.83
C GLU A 415 -31.85 26.32 0.27
N ARG A 416 -31.35 26.73 -0.89
CA ARG A 416 -30.21 26.09 -1.55
C ARG A 416 -29.06 27.08 -1.73
N THR A 417 -27.89 26.71 -1.22
CA THR A 417 -26.62 27.40 -1.47
C THR A 417 -25.54 26.40 -1.89
N ASN A 418 -24.29 26.84 -1.96
CA ASN A 418 -23.14 26.03 -2.32
C ASN A 418 -22.05 26.20 -1.27
N LEU A 419 -21.29 25.14 -0.96
CA LEU A 419 -20.20 25.20 0.02
C LEU A 419 -19.22 26.35 -0.28
N LYS A 420 -18.96 26.70 -1.55
CA LYS A 420 -18.08 27.82 -1.91
C LYS A 420 -18.57 29.19 -1.44
N LYS A 421 -19.87 29.34 -1.18
CA LYS A 421 -20.49 30.57 -0.66
C LYS A 421 -20.62 30.54 0.85
N VAL A 422 -20.41 29.41 1.50
CA VAL A 422 -20.54 29.28 2.95
C VAL A 422 -19.27 29.81 3.61
N VAL A 423 -19.42 30.78 4.50
CA VAL A 423 -18.33 31.30 5.34
C VAL A 423 -18.08 30.33 6.49
N ASN A 424 -19.15 29.94 7.19
CA ASN A 424 -19.10 28.92 8.23
C ASN A 424 -20.47 28.26 8.44
N ILE A 425 -20.44 27.11 9.10
CA ILE A 425 -21.63 26.40 9.59
C ILE A 425 -21.44 26.20 11.09
N LYS A 426 -22.44 26.59 11.88
CA LYS A 426 -22.47 26.35 13.32
C LYS A 426 -23.47 25.25 13.64
N ASP A 427 -23.10 24.22 14.37
CA ASP A 427 -24.07 23.22 14.83
C ASP A 427 -24.79 23.64 16.12
N GLU A 428 -25.76 22.83 16.55
CA GLU A 428 -26.54 23.06 17.78
C GLU A 428 -25.68 23.04 19.06
N GLU A 429 -24.53 22.37 19.05
CA GLU A 429 -23.57 22.33 20.16
C GLU A 429 -22.64 23.56 20.16
N GLY A 430 -22.75 24.41 19.14
CA GLY A 430 -21.97 25.63 18.98
C GLY A 430 -20.60 25.42 18.33
N ARG A 431 -20.30 24.21 17.83
CA ARG A 431 -19.09 23.96 17.05
C ARG A 431 -19.17 24.68 15.72
N MET A 432 -18.05 25.31 15.35
CA MET A 432 -17.92 26.09 14.13
C MET A 432 -17.13 25.29 13.10
N TYR A 433 -17.74 25.04 11.95
CA TYR A 433 -17.10 24.45 10.78
C TYR A 433 -16.81 25.54 9.75
N ILE A 434 -15.55 25.66 9.34
CA ILE A 434 -15.16 26.53 8.22
C ILE A 434 -15.11 25.72 6.93
N VAL A 435 -15.32 26.38 5.80
CA VAL A 435 -15.33 25.74 4.49
C VAL A 435 -14.11 26.18 3.69
N GLY A 436 -13.48 25.25 2.97
CA GLY A 436 -12.45 25.58 2.00
C GLY A 436 -12.03 24.41 1.14
N LYS A 437 -11.07 24.64 0.24
CA LYS A 437 -10.58 23.64 -0.70
C LYS A 437 -9.46 22.82 -0.06
N THR A 438 -9.54 21.50 -0.19
CA THR A 438 -8.49 20.54 0.20
C THR A 438 -8.29 19.51 -0.89
N GLY A 439 -7.22 18.74 -0.78
CA GLY A 439 -6.75 17.82 -1.81
C GLY A 439 -5.62 18.43 -2.63
N ARG A 440 -5.01 17.63 -3.50
CA ARG A 440 -3.87 18.11 -4.28
C ARG A 440 -4.36 18.96 -5.43
N GLY A 441 -3.91 20.21 -5.46
CA GLY A 441 -3.81 20.95 -6.71
C GLY A 441 -2.81 20.26 -7.62
N VAL A 442 -2.97 20.47 -8.92
CA VAL A 442 -2.01 20.07 -9.94
C VAL A 442 -0.60 20.47 -9.46
N SER A 443 0.17 19.54 -8.88
CA SER A 443 1.56 19.77 -8.55
C SER A 443 2.39 19.11 -9.62
N ALA A 444 3.43 19.83 -10.04
CA ALA A 444 4.17 19.60 -11.26
C ALA A 444 5.06 18.33 -11.24
N ILE A 445 4.85 17.37 -10.33
CA ILE A 445 5.80 16.27 -10.21
C ILE A 445 5.18 14.92 -9.87
N SER A 446 5.09 14.12 -10.94
CA SER A 446 4.76 12.72 -10.99
C SER A 446 5.94 11.81 -10.63
N PHE A 447 5.65 10.60 -10.14
CA PHE A 447 6.58 9.48 -10.23
C PHE A 447 6.11 8.60 -11.41
N GLY A 448 6.80 8.72 -12.55
CA GLY A 448 6.39 8.23 -13.88
C GLY A 448 5.75 9.35 -14.75
N ASP A 449 5.64 9.19 -16.06
CA ASP A 449 5.13 10.22 -17.02
C ASP A 449 3.62 10.56 -16.89
N LYS A 450 2.99 10.26 -15.75
CA LYS A 450 1.56 10.50 -15.52
C LYS A 450 1.30 11.93 -15.05
N PRO A 451 0.50 12.74 -15.76
CA PRO A 451 -0.01 14.01 -15.22
C PRO A 451 -0.89 13.75 -14.01
N GLU A 452 -0.62 14.42 -12.88
CA GLU A 452 -1.47 14.36 -11.69
C GLU A 452 -2.88 14.89 -12.02
N THR A 453 -3.91 14.09 -11.74
CA THR A 453 -5.30 14.53 -11.68
C THR A 453 -5.51 15.39 -10.44
N SER A 454 -6.07 16.60 -10.61
CA SER A 454 -6.41 17.46 -9.48
C SER A 454 -7.50 16.80 -8.62
N SER A 455 -7.23 16.59 -7.34
CA SER A 455 -8.20 16.05 -6.36
C SER A 455 -8.82 17.13 -5.47
N LYS A 456 -8.65 18.41 -5.83
CA LYS A 456 -9.21 19.56 -5.10
C LYS A 456 -10.73 19.45 -4.99
N ARG A 457 -11.24 19.57 -3.76
CA ARG A 457 -12.67 19.58 -3.43
C ARG A 457 -12.94 20.55 -2.28
N TYR A 458 -14.16 21.07 -2.19
CA TYR A 458 -14.59 21.77 -0.98
C TYR A 458 -14.88 20.79 0.14
N SER A 459 -14.51 21.16 1.35
CA SER A 459 -14.68 20.36 2.56
C SER A 459 -14.97 21.26 3.76
N MET A 460 -15.51 20.65 4.80
CA MET A 460 -15.80 21.31 6.07
C MET A 460 -14.76 20.93 7.10
N PHE A 461 -14.28 21.92 7.84
CA PHE A 461 -13.16 21.77 8.77
C PHE A 461 -13.50 22.32 10.15
N GLU A 462 -13.12 21.58 11.17
CA GLU A 462 -13.06 22.04 12.55
C GLU A 462 -11.62 22.47 12.87
N GLU A 463 -11.43 23.65 13.48
CA GLU A 463 -10.11 24.11 13.92
C GLU A 463 -9.69 23.36 15.19
N VAL A 464 -8.62 22.57 15.09
CA VAL A 464 -8.09 21.76 16.21
C VAL A 464 -7.04 22.55 16.99
N LYS A 465 -6.14 23.23 16.29
CA LYS A 465 -5.15 24.13 16.88
C LYS A 465 -4.98 25.36 16.00
N LYS A 466 -5.08 26.54 16.61
CA LYS A 466 -4.81 27.82 15.96
C LYS A 466 -3.35 28.23 16.17
N GLY A 467 -2.68 28.61 15.10
CA GLY A 467 -1.33 29.18 15.16
C GLY A 467 -1.22 30.47 14.34
N GLY A 468 -0.10 31.19 14.50
CA GLY A 468 0.12 32.46 13.79
C GLY A 468 0.46 32.30 12.31
N LYS A 469 1.21 31.25 11.95
CA LYS A 469 1.61 30.97 10.55
C LYS A 469 0.91 29.74 9.95
N VAL A 470 0.63 28.74 10.77
CA VAL A 470 -0.08 27.52 10.37
C VAL A 470 -1.15 27.22 11.40
N SER A 471 -2.29 26.68 10.95
CA SER A 471 -3.32 26.12 11.80
C SER A 471 -3.58 24.66 11.42
N LEU A 472 -3.94 23.86 12.41
CA LEU A 472 -4.31 22.45 12.25
C LEU A 472 -5.83 22.32 12.27
N TYR A 473 -6.34 21.59 11.29
CA TYR A 473 -7.76 21.35 11.12
C TYR A 473 -8.06 19.87 11.02
N HIS A 474 -9.29 19.52 11.39
CA HIS A 474 -9.88 18.22 11.17
C HIS A 474 -10.99 18.35 10.13
N GLU A 475 -10.89 17.61 9.04
CA GLU A 475 -11.88 17.55 7.97
C GLU A 475 -13.11 16.77 8.46
N PHE A 476 -14.07 17.50 9.00
CA PHE A 476 -15.35 16.96 9.43
C PHE A 476 -16.05 16.21 8.29
N PHE A 477 -16.08 16.78 7.08
CA PHE A 477 -16.71 16.19 5.89
C PHE A 477 -15.95 16.60 4.60
N PRO A 478 -15.75 15.70 3.62
CA PRO A 478 -16.23 14.31 3.60
C PRO A 478 -15.28 13.23 4.18
N GLN A 479 -13.98 13.48 4.42
CA GLN A 479 -12.99 12.39 4.59
C GLN A 479 -12.50 12.04 6.03
N ASP A 480 -12.77 12.79 7.10
CA ASP A 480 -12.13 12.56 8.45
C ASP A 480 -10.60 12.72 8.48
N ALA A 481 -10.03 13.55 7.62
CA ALA A 481 -8.59 13.73 7.54
C ALA A 481 -8.11 14.91 8.41
N PHE A 482 -6.87 14.84 8.89
CA PHE A 482 -6.21 16.03 9.46
C PHE A 482 -5.51 16.80 8.34
N THR A 483 -5.65 18.12 8.34
CA THR A 483 -5.08 19.01 7.34
C THR A 483 -4.41 20.22 7.99
N LEU A 484 -3.42 20.77 7.31
CA LEU A 484 -2.74 21.99 7.74
C LEU A 484 -3.12 23.12 6.79
N LYS A 485 -3.20 24.34 7.29
CA LYS A 485 -3.41 25.52 6.44
C LYS A 485 -2.48 26.64 6.89
N LYS A 486 -1.72 27.22 5.96
CA LYS A 486 -0.94 28.43 6.24
C LYS A 486 -1.88 29.64 6.27
N ALA A 487 -1.57 30.61 7.13
CA ALA A 487 -2.41 31.80 7.30
C ALA A 487 -2.60 32.63 6.02
N ILE A 488 -1.62 32.58 5.10
CA ILE A 488 -1.61 33.32 3.83
C ILE A 488 -2.16 32.51 2.64
N GLU A 489 -2.47 31.23 2.83
CA GLU A 489 -2.96 30.35 1.77
C GLU A 489 -4.47 30.19 1.89
N ASP A 490 -5.16 30.16 0.75
CA ASP A 490 -6.62 29.92 0.71
C ASP A 490 -6.97 28.43 0.87
N GLU A 491 -6.00 27.55 0.65
CA GLU A 491 -6.20 26.11 0.52
C GLU A 491 -5.65 25.34 1.71
N PHE A 492 -6.32 24.23 2.03
CA PHE A 492 -5.89 23.27 3.03
C PHE A 492 -4.94 22.26 2.39
N PHE A 493 -3.84 22.01 3.07
CA PHE A 493 -2.82 21.05 2.69
C PHE A 493 -3.12 19.66 3.26
N SER A 494 -3.18 18.68 2.35
CA SER A 494 -3.32 17.26 2.65
C SER A 494 -2.18 16.49 1.94
N PRO A 495 -1.14 16.08 2.68
CA PRO A 495 -0.03 15.34 2.10
C PRO A 495 -0.43 13.90 1.70
N PRO A 496 0.25 13.30 0.70
CA PRO A 496 0.20 11.86 0.44
C PRO A 496 0.34 11.01 1.70
N ILE A 497 -0.33 9.85 1.70
CA ILE A 497 -0.23 8.84 2.78
C ILE A 497 1.20 8.27 2.85
N PHE A 498 1.79 7.91 1.71
CA PHE A 498 3.13 7.29 1.65
C PHE A 498 4.00 7.85 0.52
N LEU A 499 3.71 7.49 -0.73
CA LEU A 499 4.55 7.87 -1.88
C LEU A 499 4.49 9.37 -2.16
N GLY A 500 5.66 10.02 -2.16
CA GLY A 500 5.78 11.46 -2.34
C GLY A 500 5.48 12.28 -1.08
N ARG A 501 5.14 11.67 0.06
CA ARG A 501 4.78 12.39 1.31
C ARG A 501 5.86 13.37 1.75
N ARG A 502 7.09 12.87 1.93
CA ARG A 502 8.23 13.71 2.32
C ARG A 502 8.45 14.86 1.35
N LYS A 503 8.29 14.61 0.05
CA LYS A 503 8.46 15.64 -0.97
C LYS A 503 7.39 16.74 -0.85
N ALA A 504 6.12 16.35 -0.78
CA ALA A 504 5.01 17.29 -0.59
C ALA A 504 5.16 18.08 0.72
N LEU A 505 5.59 17.42 1.80
CA LEU A 505 5.90 18.08 3.08
C LEU A 505 7.04 19.09 2.94
N LYS A 506 8.11 18.77 2.21
CA LYS A 506 9.23 19.70 1.97
C LYS A 506 8.81 20.90 1.14
N GLU A 507 7.94 20.70 0.15
CA GLU A 507 7.40 21.79 -0.66
C GLU A 507 6.53 22.71 0.21
N TYR A 508 5.63 22.13 1.01
CA TYR A 508 4.75 22.86 1.91
C TYR A 508 5.55 23.63 2.99
N PHE A 509 6.55 23.01 3.62
CA PHE A 509 7.39 23.62 4.65
C PHE A 509 8.71 24.18 4.10
N SER A 510 8.73 24.56 2.83
CA SER A 510 9.95 25.04 2.14
C SER A 510 10.54 26.32 2.75
N ASP A 511 9.71 27.08 3.47
CA ASP A 511 10.07 28.27 4.24
C ASP A 511 10.75 27.97 5.59
N CYS A 512 10.91 26.70 5.96
CA CYS A 512 11.43 26.29 7.26
C CYS A 512 12.51 25.20 7.12
N PRO A 513 13.80 25.57 6.97
CA PRO A 513 14.89 24.60 6.75
C PRO A 513 15.02 23.52 7.82
N LYS A 514 14.74 23.86 9.10
CA LYS A 514 14.75 22.87 10.20
C LYS A 514 13.63 21.84 10.08
N MET A 515 12.47 22.23 9.53
CA MET A 515 11.41 21.27 9.23
C MET A 515 11.81 20.34 8.09
N ILE A 516 12.47 20.86 7.04
CA ILE A 516 13.01 20.04 5.95
C ILE A 516 13.96 18.97 6.50
N GLU A 517 14.85 19.33 7.43
CA GLU A 517 15.77 18.39 8.08
C GLU A 517 14.99 17.29 8.84
N ASN A 518 13.95 17.65 9.59
CA ASN A 518 13.11 16.69 10.29
C ASN A 518 12.33 15.77 9.32
N ILE A 519 11.87 16.30 8.19
CA ILE A 519 11.21 15.54 7.12
C ILE A 519 12.19 14.55 6.47
N ASP A 520 13.44 14.94 6.22
CA ASP A 520 14.50 14.05 5.72
C ASP A 520 14.83 12.94 6.72
N LYS A 521 14.76 13.28 8.00
CA LYS A 521 14.82 12.33 9.11
C LYS A 521 13.53 11.54 9.30
N GLY A 522 12.53 11.67 8.43
CA GLY A 522 11.32 10.84 8.44
C GLY A 522 10.43 11.05 9.68
N ALA A 523 10.57 12.19 10.38
CA ALA A 523 9.86 12.46 11.62
C ALA A 523 8.33 12.55 11.47
N TYR A 524 7.84 12.62 10.22
CA TYR A 524 6.44 12.85 9.86
C TYR A 524 5.93 11.90 8.77
N ASP A 525 6.54 10.72 8.63
CA ASP A 525 6.19 9.77 7.56
C ASP A 525 4.79 9.15 7.72
N PHE A 526 4.21 9.27 8.91
CA PHE A 526 2.92 8.66 9.23
C PHE A 526 1.76 9.65 9.09
N GLU A 527 0.60 9.13 8.73
CA GLU A 527 -0.64 9.90 8.57
C GLU A 527 -1.60 9.64 9.74
N ASN A 528 -1.31 10.24 10.89
CA ASN A 528 -2.18 10.15 12.06
C ASN A 528 -2.25 11.49 12.81
N LYS A 529 -3.26 11.64 13.67
CA LYS A 529 -3.52 12.84 14.46
C LYS A 529 -2.26 13.38 15.15
N ASP A 530 -1.52 12.50 15.84
CA ASP A 530 -0.34 12.90 16.62
C ASP A 530 0.79 13.40 15.73
N THR A 531 0.94 12.83 14.53
CA THR A 531 1.92 13.31 13.55
C THR A 531 1.55 14.70 13.05
N TYR A 532 0.26 14.98 12.80
CA TYR A 532 -0.19 16.32 12.41
C TYR A 532 -0.06 17.34 13.55
N ILE A 533 -0.38 16.93 14.79
CA ILE A 533 -0.13 17.75 15.98
C ILE A 533 1.36 18.07 16.13
N LYS A 534 2.22 17.06 15.97
CA LYS A 534 3.68 17.22 16.04
C LYS A 534 4.20 18.11 14.92
N MET A 535 3.72 17.97 13.68
CA MET A 535 4.07 18.86 12.57
C MET A 535 3.68 20.31 12.88
N PHE A 536 2.48 20.53 13.40
CA PHE A 536 2.02 21.85 13.83
C PHE A 536 2.91 22.42 14.94
N ASP A 537 3.18 21.64 15.99
CA ASP A 537 3.94 22.07 17.17
C ASP A 537 5.41 22.34 16.81
N ASP A 538 6.04 21.45 16.02
CA ASP A 538 7.41 21.62 15.55
C ASP A 538 7.52 22.83 14.62
N TYR A 539 6.61 23.01 13.66
CA TYR A 539 6.63 24.18 12.77
C TYR A 539 6.44 25.48 13.55
N THR A 540 5.49 25.51 14.48
CA THR A 540 5.24 26.68 15.33
C THR A 540 6.45 27.00 16.20
N LYS A 541 7.10 25.99 16.78
CA LYS A 541 8.29 26.18 17.62
C LYS A 541 9.52 26.60 16.82
N LEU A 542 9.76 25.97 15.67
CA LEU A 542 10.97 26.16 14.89
C LEU A 542 10.90 27.42 14.01
N CYS A 543 9.70 27.80 13.58
CA CYS A 543 9.48 28.77 12.52
C CYS A 543 8.31 29.75 12.79
N GLY A 544 7.64 29.66 13.95
CA GLY A 544 6.50 30.53 14.32
C GLY A 544 6.85 31.87 14.97
N ASN A 545 8.11 32.11 15.35
CA ASN A 545 8.57 33.37 16.00
C ASN A 545 9.48 34.25 15.12
N SER A 546 9.41 34.11 13.79
CA SER A 546 10.16 34.96 12.85
C SER A 546 9.28 35.88 12.04
#